data_AF-A0A3P6FG97-F1
#
_entry.id   AF-A0A3P6FG97-F1
#
_cell.length_a   1.000
_cell.length_b   1.000
_cell.length_c   1.000
_cell.angle_alpha   90.00
_cell.angle_beta   90.00
_cell.angle_gamma   90.00
#
_symmetry.space_group_name_H-M   'P 1'
#
loop_
_entity.id
_entity.type
_entity.pdbx_description
1 polymer ?
#
loop_
_entity_poly.entity_id
_entity_poly.type
_entity_poly.pdbx_seq_one_letter_code
_entity_poly.pdbx_strand_id
1 'polypeptide(L)'
;MSSISSMISSSSSTFLASSSFNSRTRNACLPMAKRVNTCKCVATPQDKIEYKTNVSRNSNMSKLQAGYLFPEIARRRSAHLLKYPDAQIISLGIGDTTEPIPEVITSAMANKAHELSTVEGYSGYGAEQGAKPLRAALAKTYYSGLGIGEDDIFVSDGAKCDISRLQVMFGSNVTVAVQDPSYPVIGQI
;
A
#
# COMPACT_ATOMS: atom_id res chain seq x y z
N MET A 1 -0.27 -37.47 -13.88
CA MET A 1 -1.64 -36.93 -13.90
C MET A 1 -1.81 -36.26 -12.54
N SER A 2 -1.89 -34.94 -12.36
CA SER A 2 -2.35 -33.87 -13.25
C SER A 2 -1.81 -32.55 -12.70
N SER A 3 -1.23 -31.70 -13.56
CA SER A 3 -0.97 -30.29 -13.27
C SER A 3 -2.28 -29.55 -13.04
N ILE A 4 -2.33 -28.64 -12.07
CA ILE A 4 -3.31 -27.55 -12.08
C ILE A 4 -2.57 -26.23 -11.83
N SER A 5 -2.67 -25.39 -12.85
CA SER A 5 -2.07 -24.08 -13.03
C SER A 5 -2.79 -23.03 -12.19
N SER A 6 -2.01 -22.08 -11.68
CA SER A 6 -2.46 -20.77 -11.21
C SER A 6 -3.15 -20.00 -12.34
N MET A 7 -4.30 -19.40 -12.06
CA MET A 7 -4.91 -18.39 -12.94
C MET A 7 -5.20 -17.11 -12.16
N ILE A 8 -4.50 -16.07 -12.57
CA ILE A 8 -4.65 -14.67 -12.21
C ILE A 8 -5.83 -14.14 -13.04
N SER A 9 -6.88 -13.67 -12.39
CA SER A 9 -8.02 -13.05 -13.07
C SER A 9 -7.74 -11.56 -13.30
N SER A 10 -7.65 -11.15 -14.56
CA SER A 10 -7.65 -9.75 -15.00
C SER A 10 -8.85 -9.53 -15.89
N SER A 11 -9.84 -8.79 -15.39
CA SER A 11 -11.03 -8.40 -16.14
C SER A 11 -10.70 -7.27 -17.12
N SER A 12 -10.84 -7.52 -18.41
CA SER A 12 -10.84 -6.50 -19.46
C SER A 12 -12.03 -6.72 -20.37
N SER A 13 -13.00 -5.81 -20.32
CA SER A 13 -14.22 -5.81 -21.10
C SER A 13 -14.03 -5.03 -22.40
N THR A 14 -13.92 -5.74 -23.52
CA THR A 14 -14.00 -5.16 -24.86
C THR A 14 -15.38 -5.42 -25.46
N PHE A 15 -16.17 -4.36 -25.63
CA PHE A 15 -17.36 -4.37 -26.48
C PHE A 15 -16.93 -4.31 -27.95
N LEU A 16 -17.11 -5.42 -28.68
CA LEU A 16 -17.06 -5.46 -30.14
C LEU A 16 -18.48 -5.29 -30.68
N ALA A 17 -18.69 -4.26 -31.50
CA ALA A 17 -19.86 -4.17 -32.37
C ALA A 17 -19.38 -4.21 -33.83
N SER A 18 -19.83 -5.23 -34.55
CA SER A 18 -19.61 -5.46 -35.96
C SER A 18 -20.62 -4.69 -36.81
N SER A 19 -20.18 -4.09 -37.91
CA SER A 19 -21.03 -3.96 -39.10
C SER A 19 -20.18 -3.94 -40.37
N SER A 20 -20.34 -5.00 -41.16
CA SER A 20 -19.85 -5.05 -42.54
C SER A 20 -20.88 -4.38 -43.44
N PHE A 21 -20.41 -3.52 -44.36
CA PHE A 21 -21.18 -3.17 -45.55
C PHE A 21 -20.20 -3.02 -46.71
N ASN A 22 -20.30 -3.97 -47.65
CA ASN A 22 -19.65 -3.93 -48.96
C ASN A 22 -20.66 -3.37 -49.96
N SER A 23 -20.25 -2.39 -50.78
CA SER A 23 -20.95 -2.06 -52.01
C SER A 23 -19.98 -1.51 -53.07
N ARG A 24 -20.23 -1.95 -54.29
CA ARG A 24 -19.33 -2.04 -55.44
C ARG A 24 -19.38 -0.77 -56.31
N THR A 25 -18.23 -0.48 -56.93
CA THR A 25 -17.86 0.55 -57.91
C THR A 25 -18.93 1.07 -58.89
N ARG A 26 -18.91 2.39 -59.16
CA ARG A 26 -19.22 2.98 -60.47
C ARG A 26 -18.23 4.11 -60.80
N ASN A 27 -17.66 4.04 -62.01
CA ASN A 27 -16.71 4.99 -62.59
C ASN A 27 -17.41 6.25 -63.12
N ALA A 28 -16.81 7.42 -62.93
CA ALA A 28 -16.99 8.60 -63.78
C ALA A 28 -15.70 9.45 -63.76
N CYS A 29 -15.39 10.08 -64.91
CA CYS A 29 -14.06 10.54 -65.31
C CYS A 29 -13.98 12.08 -65.46
N LEU A 30 -13.01 12.70 -64.76
CA LEU A 30 -12.19 13.92 -65.07
C LEU A 30 -12.87 15.32 -65.16
N PRO A 31 -12.16 16.47 -64.93
CA PRO A 31 -10.72 16.72 -65.17
C PRO A 31 -9.92 17.42 -64.05
N MET A 32 -8.61 17.56 -64.32
CA MET A 32 -7.54 18.00 -63.42
C MET A 32 -7.62 19.46 -62.94
N ALA A 33 -7.29 19.66 -61.67
CA ALA A 33 -6.65 20.89 -61.19
C ALA A 33 -5.57 20.51 -60.16
N LYS A 34 -4.29 20.78 -60.50
CA LYS A 34 -3.16 20.63 -59.58
C LYS A 34 -3.30 21.62 -58.43
N ARG A 35 -3.46 21.12 -57.20
CA ARG A 35 -3.12 21.84 -55.98
C ARG A 35 -2.29 20.92 -55.10
N VAL A 36 -0.97 21.05 -55.18
CA VAL A 36 -0.06 20.43 -54.21
C VAL A 36 -0.16 21.26 -52.94
N ASN A 37 -1.12 20.93 -52.08
CA ASN A 37 -1.06 21.35 -50.69
C ASN A 37 -0.20 20.32 -49.97
N THR A 38 1.02 20.70 -49.58
CA THR A 38 1.76 19.99 -48.55
C THR A 38 0.94 20.03 -47.26
N CYS A 39 0.20 18.96 -46.97
CA CYS A 39 -0.39 18.74 -45.66
C CYS A 39 0.76 18.47 -44.68
N LYS A 40 1.22 19.52 -44.00
CA LYS A 40 1.97 19.34 -42.75
C LYS A 40 0.99 18.77 -41.74
N CYS A 41 1.09 17.48 -41.46
CA CYS A 41 0.53 16.91 -40.23
C CYS A 41 1.27 17.56 -39.05
N VAL A 42 0.75 18.68 -38.57
CA VAL A 42 1.11 19.16 -37.24
C VAL A 42 0.40 18.21 -36.29
N ALA A 43 1.16 17.34 -35.64
CA ALA A 43 0.65 16.61 -34.49
C ALA A 43 0.17 17.66 -33.49
N THR A 44 -1.14 17.79 -33.35
CA THR A 44 -1.73 18.54 -32.24
C THR A 44 -1.17 17.93 -30.95
N PRO A 45 -0.64 18.75 -30.02
CA PRO A 45 -0.39 18.27 -28.68
C PRO A 45 -1.71 17.67 -28.20
N GLN A 46 -1.72 16.37 -27.91
CA GLN A 46 -2.83 15.80 -27.15
C GLN A 46 -2.69 16.34 -25.75
N ASP A 47 -3.23 17.54 -25.51
CA ASP A 47 -3.56 18.00 -24.18
C ASP A 47 -4.60 17.01 -23.67
N LYS A 48 -4.13 15.97 -22.97
CA LYS A 48 -5.00 15.10 -22.19
C LYS A 48 -5.62 16.00 -21.13
N ILE A 49 -6.83 16.48 -21.40
CA ILE A 49 -7.68 17.15 -20.42
C ILE A 49 -8.09 16.07 -19.42
N GLU A 50 -7.19 15.79 -18.49
CA GLU A 50 -7.45 14.92 -17.35
C GLU A 50 -8.33 15.70 -16.38
N TYR A 51 -9.49 15.13 -16.04
CA TYR A 51 -10.37 15.70 -15.04
C TYR A 51 -9.65 15.78 -13.68
N LYS A 52 -9.75 16.92 -13.01
CA LYS A 52 -9.19 17.14 -11.67
C LYS A 52 -10.27 17.60 -10.70
N THR A 53 -10.17 17.15 -9.45
CA THR A 53 -11.06 17.62 -8.38
C THR A 53 -10.73 19.05 -7.97
N ASN A 54 -11.68 19.77 -7.37
CA ASN A 54 -11.44 21.08 -6.75
C ASN A 54 -10.95 20.99 -5.28
N VAL A 55 -10.59 19.79 -4.80
CA VAL A 55 -10.06 19.59 -3.44
C VAL A 55 -8.59 20.00 -3.43
N SER A 56 -8.25 21.00 -2.63
CA SER A 56 -6.86 21.43 -2.45
C SER A 56 -6.04 20.34 -1.74
N ARG A 57 -4.81 20.10 -2.21
CA ARG A 57 -3.88 19.18 -1.56
C ARG A 57 -3.56 19.68 -0.14
N ASN A 58 -3.51 18.76 0.83
CA ASN A 58 -3.03 19.07 2.18
C ASN A 58 -1.59 19.62 2.11
N SER A 59 -1.38 20.85 2.57
CA SER A 59 -0.09 21.54 2.50
C SER A 59 1.00 20.84 3.32
N ASN A 60 0.65 20.12 4.38
CA ASN A 60 1.60 19.34 5.17
C ASN A 60 2.19 18.18 4.34
N MET A 61 1.41 17.57 3.45
CA MET A 61 1.91 16.54 2.52
C MET A 61 2.93 17.08 1.52
N SER A 62 3.03 18.40 1.35
CA SER A 62 4.01 19.04 0.47
C SER A 62 5.28 19.45 1.20
N LYS A 63 5.28 19.48 2.54
CA LYS A 63 6.47 19.77 3.37
C LYS A 63 7.42 18.58 3.46
N LEU A 64 6.91 17.37 3.26
CA LEU A 64 7.70 16.14 3.22
C LEU A 64 8.74 16.21 2.10
N GLN A 65 10.04 16.23 2.45
CA GLN A 65 11.14 16.47 1.51
C GLN A 65 11.34 15.34 0.49
N ALA A 66 11.05 14.11 0.88
CA ALA A 66 11.26 12.93 0.05
C ALA A 66 10.27 11.81 0.43
N GLY A 67 10.28 10.74 -0.35
CA GLY A 67 9.61 9.50 0.03
C GLY A 67 10.18 8.92 1.32
N TYR A 68 9.39 8.08 1.99
CA TYR A 68 9.83 7.36 3.18
C TYR A 68 11.07 6.51 2.88
N LEU A 69 11.98 6.38 3.85
CA LEU A 69 13.29 5.75 3.66
C LEU A 69 13.20 4.33 3.06
N PHE A 70 12.29 3.49 3.57
CA PHE A 70 12.24 2.08 3.19
C PHE A 70 11.72 1.83 1.76
N PRO A 71 10.66 2.52 1.27
CA PRO A 71 10.30 2.49 -0.15
C PRO A 71 11.46 2.83 -1.09
N GLU A 72 12.31 3.79 -0.73
CA GLU A 72 13.47 4.16 -1.55
C GLU A 72 14.55 3.06 -1.54
N ILE A 73 14.82 2.44 -0.40
CA ILE A 73 15.74 1.28 -0.32
C ILE A 73 15.21 0.10 -1.15
N ALA A 74 13.92 -0.19 -1.08
CA ALA A 74 13.29 -1.23 -1.89
C ALA A 74 13.42 -0.93 -3.39
N ARG A 75 13.17 0.32 -3.82
CA ARG A 75 13.34 0.76 -5.21
C ARG A 75 14.78 0.54 -5.71
N ARG A 76 15.78 0.87 -4.89
CA ARG A 76 17.19 0.67 -5.22
C ARG A 76 17.57 -0.80 -5.32
N ARG A 77 17.06 -1.64 -4.41
CA ARG A 77 17.24 -3.10 -4.48
C ARG A 77 16.71 -3.66 -5.79
N SER A 78 15.50 -3.28 -6.19
CA SER A 78 14.89 -3.73 -7.45
C SER A 78 15.70 -3.27 -8.67
N ALA A 79 16.15 -2.02 -8.70
CA ALA A 79 17.02 -1.53 -9.78
C ALA A 79 18.37 -2.27 -9.85
N HIS A 80 18.91 -2.68 -8.70
CA HIS A 80 20.14 -3.47 -8.64
C HIS A 80 19.94 -4.88 -9.22
N LEU A 81 18.84 -5.56 -8.92
CA LEU A 81 18.51 -6.87 -9.49
C LEU A 81 18.27 -6.82 -11.00
N LEU A 82 17.66 -5.74 -11.51
CA LEU A 82 17.53 -5.54 -12.97
C LEU A 82 18.88 -5.37 -13.65
N LYS A 83 19.83 -4.72 -12.99
CA LYS A 83 21.18 -4.49 -13.52
C LYS A 83 22.06 -5.74 -13.42
N TYR A 84 21.89 -6.53 -12.36
CA TYR A 84 22.66 -7.74 -12.09
C TYR A 84 21.71 -8.90 -11.74
N PRO A 85 21.10 -9.55 -12.75
CA PRO A 85 20.08 -10.59 -12.52
C PRO A 85 20.57 -11.80 -11.71
N ASP A 86 21.86 -12.14 -11.81
CA ASP A 86 22.45 -13.29 -11.11
C ASP A 86 22.97 -12.95 -9.70
N ALA A 87 22.82 -11.69 -9.26
CA ALA A 87 23.34 -11.25 -7.96
C ALA A 87 22.53 -11.86 -6.81
N GLN A 88 23.22 -12.58 -5.91
CA GLN A 88 22.65 -13.08 -4.66
C GLN A 88 22.68 -11.98 -3.60
N ILE A 89 21.60 -11.20 -3.51
CA ILE A 89 21.52 -10.07 -2.56
C ILE A 89 21.33 -10.57 -1.12
N ILE A 90 22.24 -10.17 -0.24
CA ILE A 90 22.06 -10.26 1.21
C ILE A 90 21.54 -8.91 1.72
N SER A 91 20.33 -8.90 2.27
CA SER A 91 19.67 -7.68 2.73
C SER A 91 19.90 -7.46 4.23
N LEU A 92 20.80 -6.55 4.59
CA LEU A 92 21.08 -6.13 5.96
C LEU A 92 20.62 -4.68 6.24
N GLY A 93 19.69 -4.17 5.44
CA GLY A 93 19.19 -2.79 5.53
C GLY A 93 17.99 -2.67 6.45
N ILE A 94 16.81 -3.09 5.96
CA ILE A 94 15.57 -3.04 6.74
C ILE A 94 15.62 -4.15 7.79
N GLY A 95 15.37 -3.80 9.06
CA GLY A 95 15.27 -4.75 10.17
C GLY A 95 13.94 -5.52 10.16
N ASP A 96 13.64 -6.19 9.06
CA ASP A 96 12.52 -7.13 8.99
C ASP A 96 12.93 -8.48 9.57
N THR A 97 12.04 -9.14 10.31
CA THR A 97 12.35 -10.42 10.96
C THR A 97 12.41 -11.54 9.93
N THR A 98 13.43 -12.39 10.00
CA THR A 98 13.67 -13.44 8.99
C THR A 98 13.27 -14.85 9.43
N GLU A 99 13.17 -15.08 10.73
CA GLU A 99 12.93 -16.42 11.29
C GLU A 99 11.44 -16.74 11.45
N PRO A 100 11.05 -18.03 11.39
CA PRO A 100 9.69 -18.45 11.64
C PRO A 100 9.20 -18.05 13.04
N ILE A 101 7.91 -17.73 13.13
CA ILE A 101 7.25 -17.51 14.43
C ILE A 101 7.24 -18.84 15.20
N PRO A 102 7.58 -18.85 16.51
CA PRO A 102 7.53 -20.06 17.34
C PRO A 102 6.19 -20.78 17.28
N GLU A 103 6.24 -22.11 17.20
CA GLU A 103 5.06 -22.98 17.03
C GLU A 103 3.99 -22.76 18.10
N VAL A 104 4.40 -22.49 19.34
CA VAL A 104 3.48 -22.21 20.45
C VAL A 104 2.59 -20.98 20.17
N ILE A 105 3.08 -20.00 19.42
CA ILE A 105 2.34 -18.79 19.07
C ILE A 105 1.47 -19.06 17.83
N THR A 106 2.03 -19.67 16.79
CA THR A 106 1.29 -19.96 15.55
C THR A 106 0.14 -20.93 15.78
N SER A 107 0.33 -21.94 16.64
CA SER A 107 -0.72 -22.89 17.02
C SER A 107 -1.86 -22.19 17.77
N ALA A 108 -1.56 -21.28 18.69
CA ALA A 108 -2.59 -20.50 19.39
C ALA A 108 -3.41 -19.64 18.41
N MET A 109 -2.75 -19.00 17.44
CA MET A 109 -3.44 -18.22 16.40
C MET A 109 -4.31 -19.10 15.49
N ALA A 110 -3.81 -20.25 15.07
CA ALA A 110 -4.57 -21.20 14.25
C ALA A 110 -5.79 -21.74 14.99
N ASN A 111 -5.63 -22.12 16.25
CA ASN A 111 -6.73 -22.55 17.10
C ASN A 111 -7.78 -21.44 17.24
N LYS A 112 -7.36 -20.19 17.46
CA LYS A 112 -8.31 -19.07 17.53
C LYS A 112 -9.08 -18.89 16.21
N ALA A 113 -8.43 -19.07 15.06
CA ALA A 113 -9.12 -19.03 13.77
C ALA A 113 -10.16 -20.16 13.62
N HIS A 114 -9.85 -21.37 14.09
CA HIS A 114 -10.81 -22.49 14.10
C HIS A 114 -11.97 -22.26 15.07
N GLU A 115 -11.72 -21.71 16.26
CA GLU A 115 -12.77 -21.36 17.23
C GLU A 115 -13.82 -20.43 16.63
N LEU A 116 -13.42 -19.49 15.78
CA LEU A 116 -14.34 -18.56 15.11
C LEU A 116 -15.33 -19.25 14.16
N SER A 117 -15.15 -20.53 13.82
CA SER A 117 -16.11 -21.32 13.05
C SER A 117 -17.17 -22.04 13.90
N THR A 118 -17.10 -21.91 15.23
CA THR A 118 -18.03 -22.53 16.18
C THR A 118 -18.92 -21.48 16.83
N VAL A 119 -20.10 -21.86 17.30
CA VAL A 119 -21.05 -20.91 17.93
C VAL A 119 -20.48 -20.41 19.27
N GLU A 120 -19.84 -21.30 20.01
CA GLU A 120 -19.23 -21.06 21.32
C GLU A 120 -17.92 -20.27 21.27
N GLY A 121 -17.11 -20.46 20.23
CA GLY A 121 -15.80 -19.82 20.08
C GLY A 121 -15.82 -18.51 19.29
N TYR A 122 -16.94 -18.22 18.62
CA TYR A 122 -17.12 -16.98 17.85
C TYR A 122 -17.23 -15.76 18.76
N SER A 123 -16.56 -14.67 18.36
CA SER A 123 -16.65 -13.36 18.99
C SER A 123 -16.67 -12.28 17.91
N GLY A 124 -17.56 -11.29 18.06
CA GLY A 124 -17.63 -10.11 17.18
C GLY A 124 -16.61 -9.03 17.56
N TYR A 125 -17.05 -7.77 17.59
CA TYR A 125 -16.20 -6.68 18.10
C TYR A 125 -15.71 -6.97 19.52
N GLY A 126 -14.40 -6.81 19.73
CA GLY A 126 -13.79 -6.82 21.06
C GLY A 126 -13.76 -5.42 21.66
N ALA A 127 -13.32 -5.33 22.92
CA ALA A 127 -13.03 -4.04 23.54
C ALA A 127 -11.92 -3.32 22.77
N GLU A 128 -12.12 -2.05 22.43
CA GLU A 128 -11.24 -1.23 21.60
C GLU A 128 -9.87 -1.00 22.25
N GLN A 129 -9.84 -0.99 23.59
CA GLN A 129 -8.60 -0.90 24.38
C GLN A 129 -7.77 -2.21 24.32
N GLY A 130 -8.38 -3.31 23.87
CA GLY A 130 -7.79 -4.65 23.85
C GLY A 130 -8.45 -5.59 24.86
N ALA A 131 -8.36 -6.89 24.56
CA ALA A 131 -8.90 -7.94 25.41
C ALA A 131 -8.31 -7.87 26.83
N LYS A 132 -9.18 -7.84 27.85
CA LYS A 132 -8.77 -7.71 29.25
C LYS A 132 -7.69 -8.73 29.68
N PRO A 133 -7.78 -10.03 29.33
CA PRO A 133 -6.74 -11.00 29.69
C PRO A 133 -5.37 -10.67 29.09
N LEU A 134 -5.32 -10.10 27.88
CA LEU A 134 -4.08 -9.69 27.24
C LEU A 134 -3.49 -8.46 27.94
N ARG A 135 -4.30 -7.46 28.26
CA ARG A 135 -3.86 -6.27 29.01
C ARG A 135 -3.28 -6.64 30.38
N ALA A 136 -3.98 -7.51 31.11
CA ALA A 136 -3.51 -8.04 32.39
C ALA A 136 -2.17 -8.77 32.26
N ALA A 137 -2.03 -9.62 31.23
CA ALA A 137 -0.79 -10.34 30.96
C ALA A 137 0.38 -9.39 30.64
N LEU A 138 0.15 -8.35 29.83
CA LEU A 138 1.15 -7.33 29.50
C LEU A 138 1.58 -6.54 30.73
N ALA A 139 0.63 -6.04 31.52
CA ALA A 139 0.90 -5.31 32.76
C ALA A 139 1.74 -6.15 33.73
N LYS A 140 1.36 -7.42 33.94
CA LYS A 140 2.10 -8.35 34.81
C LYS A 140 3.49 -8.70 34.27
N THR A 141 3.64 -8.90 32.96
CA THR A 141 4.89 -9.40 32.38
C THR A 141 5.95 -8.30 32.27
N TYR A 142 5.54 -7.09 31.86
CA TYR A 142 6.48 -6.01 31.55
C TYR A 142 6.54 -4.90 32.61
N TYR A 143 5.48 -4.74 33.41
CA TYR A 143 5.34 -3.60 34.33
C TYR A 143 5.09 -4.00 35.79
N SER A 144 5.40 -5.24 36.17
CA SER A 144 5.24 -5.70 37.55
C SER A 144 6.02 -4.83 38.53
N GLY A 145 5.35 -4.38 39.60
CA GLY A 145 5.96 -3.54 40.63
C GLY A 145 6.15 -2.07 40.24
N LEU A 146 5.75 -1.65 39.04
CA LEU A 146 5.89 -0.27 38.56
C LEU A 146 4.62 0.58 38.73
N GLY A 147 3.57 0.03 39.33
CA GLY A 147 2.29 0.73 39.55
C GLY A 147 1.43 0.90 38.29
N ILE A 148 1.75 0.21 37.19
CA ILE A 148 0.96 0.21 35.94
C ILE A 148 -0.09 -0.89 36.01
N GLY A 149 -1.35 -0.51 35.93
CA GLY A 149 -2.50 -1.41 35.91
C GLY A 149 -2.85 -1.91 34.51
N GLU A 150 -3.74 -2.90 34.43
CA GLU A 150 -4.25 -3.38 33.14
C GLU A 150 -5.01 -2.29 32.36
N ASP A 151 -5.60 -1.32 33.05
CA ASP A 151 -6.38 -0.23 32.46
C ASP A 151 -5.49 0.92 31.92
N ASP A 152 -4.20 0.91 32.23
CA ASP A 152 -3.20 1.80 31.63
C ASP A 152 -2.65 1.26 30.29
N ILE A 153 -2.99 0.01 29.95
CA ILE A 153 -2.51 -0.66 28.73
C ILE A 153 -3.53 -0.50 27.60
N PHE A 154 -3.07 -0.02 26.44
CA PHE A 154 -3.85 0.08 25.21
C PHE A 154 -3.19 -0.81 24.14
N VAL A 155 -3.91 -1.83 23.69
CA VAL A 155 -3.41 -2.76 22.67
C VAL A 155 -3.71 -2.20 21.29
N SER A 156 -2.72 -2.21 20.40
CA SER A 156 -2.86 -1.76 19.03
C SER A 156 -2.34 -2.77 18.02
N ASP A 157 -2.60 -2.48 16.75
CA ASP A 157 -2.09 -3.19 15.58
C ASP A 157 -0.63 -2.85 15.25
N GLY A 158 0.03 -2.01 16.06
CA GLY A 158 1.47 -1.79 15.98
C GLY A 158 1.92 -0.39 16.39
N ALA A 159 3.17 -0.29 16.84
CA ALA A 159 3.75 0.95 17.34
C ALA A 159 3.71 2.11 16.32
N LYS A 160 3.88 1.82 15.01
CA LYS A 160 3.84 2.85 13.96
C LYS A 160 2.45 3.51 13.84
N CYS A 161 1.39 2.71 13.97
CA CYS A 161 0.02 3.20 13.97
C CYS A 161 -0.24 4.08 15.19
N ASP A 162 0.19 3.64 16.37
CA ASP A 162 -0.01 4.42 17.61
C ASP A 162 0.77 5.73 17.64
N ILE A 163 1.99 5.77 17.09
CA ILE A 163 2.70 7.05 16.93
C ILE A 163 1.83 8.03 16.14
N SER A 164 1.17 7.56 15.07
CA SER A 164 0.31 8.42 14.26
C SER A 164 -0.98 8.82 14.99
N ARG A 165 -1.60 7.89 15.74
CA ARG A 165 -2.77 8.19 16.59
C ARG A 165 -2.44 9.20 17.70
N LEU A 166 -1.27 9.08 18.32
CA LEU A 166 -0.79 10.03 19.32
C LEU A 166 -0.51 11.42 18.71
N GLN A 167 0.06 11.50 17.51
CA GLN A 167 0.22 12.78 16.82
C GLN A 167 -1.13 13.44 16.50
N VAL A 168 -2.14 12.67 16.12
CA VAL A 168 -3.52 13.17 15.96
C VAL A 168 -4.07 13.67 17.30
N MET A 169 -3.86 12.94 18.39
CA MET A 169 -4.28 13.32 19.73
C MET A 169 -3.62 14.63 20.21
N PHE A 170 -2.32 14.82 20.00
CA PHE A 170 -1.62 16.05 20.37
C PHE A 170 -2.02 17.25 19.49
N GLY A 171 -2.33 17.01 18.23
CA GLY A 171 -2.72 18.04 17.27
C GLY A 171 -1.53 18.86 16.74
N SER A 172 -1.82 19.90 15.95
CA SER A 172 -0.81 20.66 15.20
C SER A 172 -0.08 21.75 16.02
N ASN A 173 -0.51 22.00 17.25
CA ASN A 173 -0.10 23.17 18.02
C ASN A 173 0.96 22.85 19.09
N VAL A 174 1.58 21.68 19.00
CA VAL A 174 2.67 21.26 19.89
C VAL A 174 4.00 21.35 19.17
N THR A 175 5.06 21.55 19.95
CA THR A 175 6.45 21.41 19.49
C THR A 175 6.98 20.08 19.95
N VAL A 176 7.67 19.36 19.06
CA VAL A 176 8.21 18.03 19.32
C VAL A 176 9.73 18.09 19.29
N ALA A 177 10.38 17.47 20.27
CA ALA A 177 11.81 17.21 20.26
C ALA A 177 12.07 15.74 19.90
N VAL A 178 13.08 15.50 19.06
CA VAL A 178 13.48 14.15 18.64
C VAL A 178 14.97 13.95 18.88
N GLN A 179 15.37 12.71 19.15
CA GLN A 179 16.79 12.34 19.19
C GLN A 179 17.39 12.44 17.77
N ASP A 180 18.69 12.72 17.68
CA ASP A 180 19.42 12.73 16.41
C ASP A 180 20.68 11.85 16.53
N PRO A 181 20.75 10.68 15.85
CA PRO A 181 19.76 10.13 14.92
C PRO A 181 18.58 9.41 15.62
N SER A 182 17.42 9.34 14.95
CA SER A 182 16.25 8.56 15.40
C SER A 182 15.52 7.85 14.25
N TYR A 183 14.62 6.93 14.58
CA TYR A 183 13.72 6.32 13.59
C TYR A 183 12.84 7.41 12.93
N PRO A 184 12.75 7.45 11.58
CA PRO A 184 12.25 8.63 10.85
C PRO A 184 10.74 8.90 11.01
N VAL A 185 9.97 7.97 11.60
CA VAL A 185 8.51 8.17 11.79
C VAL A 185 8.18 9.38 12.67
N ILE A 186 9.08 9.75 13.60
CA ILE A 186 8.86 10.86 14.54
C ILE A 186 9.38 12.18 13.96
N GLY A 187 10.40 12.12 13.10
CA GLY A 187 11.15 13.30 12.61
C GLY A 187 10.81 13.78 11.20
N GLN A 188 9.99 13.06 10.42
CA GLN A 188 9.54 13.53 9.09
C GLN A 188 8.32 14.48 9.18
N ILE A 189 8.43 15.53 9.99
CA ILE A 189 7.40 16.57 10.13
C ILE A 189 7.82 17.84 9.40
#